data_AF-A0A0E0DQI1-F1
#
_entry.id   AF-A0A0E0DQI1-F1
#
_cell.length_a   1.000
_cell.length_b   1.000
_cell.length_c   1.000
_cell.angle_alpha   90.00
_cell.angle_beta   90.00
_cell.angle_gamma   90.00
#
_symmetry.space_group_name_H-M   'P 1'
#
loop_
_entity.id
_entity.type
_entity.pdbx_description
1 polymer ?
#
loop_
_entity_poly.entity_id
_entity_poly.type
_entity_poly.pdbx_seq_one_letter_code
_entity_poly.pdbx_strand_id
1 'polypeptide(L)'
;MGGAVALLLHRKDPTFWDGAVLVAPMCKISEKVKPHPLVVTLLTQVEEIIPKWKIVPTKDVIDSAFKDPIKREKIRKNKLIYQDKPRLKTALELLRTSISVEQSLSQVSMPFFILHGEADTVTDPEVSRALYERAASADKTIKLYPGMWHGLTAGEPDHNVHLVFSDIVAWLDHRSHLRRRQDRASMVPLAACTDRCGGRAAAADSPASPEPPRQAAAGGFLCGLTGRANHQQCRM
;
A
#
# COMPACT_ATOMS: atom_id res chain seq x y z
N MET A 1 -8.43 2.92 -3.97
CA MET A 1 -8.09 1.48 -4.23
C MET A 1 -6.71 1.08 -3.70
N GLY A 2 -5.63 1.81 -4.00
CA GLY A 2 -4.26 1.41 -3.60
C GLY A 2 -4.09 1.11 -2.11
N GLY A 3 -4.74 1.87 -1.22
CA GLY A 3 -4.76 1.57 0.21
C GLY A 3 -5.37 0.20 0.56
N ALA A 4 -6.42 -0.24 -0.15
CA ALA A 4 -6.98 -1.58 0.04
C ALA A 4 -5.96 -2.67 -0.30
N VAL A 5 -5.23 -2.48 -1.41
CA VAL A 5 -4.18 -3.40 -1.84
C VAL A 5 -3.07 -3.48 -0.80
N ALA A 6 -2.61 -2.34 -0.27
CA ALA A 6 -1.60 -2.31 0.80
C ALA A 6 -2.07 -3.08 2.05
N LEU A 7 -3.33 -2.90 2.47
CA LEU A 7 -3.89 -3.64 3.62
C LEU A 7 -4.02 -5.14 3.35
N LEU A 8 -4.39 -5.54 2.12
CA LEU A 8 -4.44 -6.94 1.73
C LEU A 8 -3.04 -7.59 1.68
N LEU A 9 -2.03 -6.85 1.23
CA LEU A 9 -0.64 -7.29 1.25
C LEU A 9 -0.12 -7.48 2.68
N HIS A 10 -0.43 -6.53 3.57
CA HIS A 10 -0.16 -6.68 5.00
C HIS A 10 -0.83 -7.92 5.58
N ARG A 11 -2.10 -8.16 5.24
CA ARG A 11 -2.80 -9.36 5.72
C ARG A 11 -2.15 -10.67 5.26
N LYS A 12 -1.52 -10.67 4.07
CA LYS A 12 -0.83 -11.86 3.53
C LYS A 12 0.48 -12.15 4.24
N ASP A 13 1.22 -11.12 4.63
CA ASP A 13 2.44 -11.24 5.43
C ASP A 13 2.53 -10.10 6.46
N PRO A 14 1.95 -10.29 7.66
CA PRO A 14 1.83 -9.22 8.66
C PRO A 14 3.15 -8.75 9.26
N THR A 15 4.23 -9.51 9.06
CA THR A 15 5.55 -9.24 9.66
C THR A 15 6.53 -8.60 8.68
N PHE A 16 6.20 -8.59 7.39
CA PHE A 16 7.11 -8.13 6.35
C PHE A 16 7.25 -6.61 6.25
N TRP A 17 6.21 -5.86 6.59
CA TRP A 17 6.14 -4.43 6.35
C TRP A 17 6.55 -3.61 7.58
N ASP A 18 7.52 -2.72 7.42
CA ASP A 18 7.95 -1.78 8.47
C ASP A 18 6.91 -0.66 8.72
N GLY A 19 6.02 -0.42 7.76
CA GLY A 19 4.89 0.47 7.90
C GLY A 19 4.26 0.88 6.57
N ALA A 20 3.14 1.60 6.64
CA ALA A 20 2.40 2.05 5.46
C ALA A 20 1.96 3.51 5.53
N VAL A 21 2.08 4.21 4.41
CA VAL A 21 1.46 5.53 4.18
C VAL A 21 0.20 5.32 3.34
N LEU A 22 -0.95 5.67 3.90
CA LEU A 22 -2.26 5.42 3.34
C LEU A 22 -2.95 6.75 3.02
N VAL A 23 -2.95 7.14 1.74
CA VAL A 23 -3.63 8.35 1.26
C VAL A 23 -5.05 7.99 0.82
N ALA A 24 -6.06 8.59 1.46
CA ALA A 24 -7.49 8.35 1.23
C ALA A 24 -7.82 6.85 0.99
N PRO A 25 -7.48 5.95 1.94
CA PRO A 25 -7.56 4.51 1.70
C PRO A 25 -8.99 4.01 1.59
N MET A 26 -9.23 3.17 0.58
CA MET A 26 -10.46 2.40 0.44
C MET A 26 -10.42 1.20 1.39
N CYS A 27 -10.94 1.36 2.60
CA CYS A 27 -10.89 0.33 3.65
C CYS A 27 -12.26 -0.05 4.23
N LYS A 28 -13.30 0.66 3.79
CA LYS A 28 -14.72 0.43 4.08
C LYS A 28 -15.55 1.12 2.99
N ILE A 29 -16.83 0.75 2.89
CA ILE A 29 -17.82 1.50 2.10
C ILE A 29 -18.68 2.28 3.08
N SER A 30 -18.69 3.61 2.95
CA SER A 30 -19.60 4.44 3.75
C SER A 30 -21.04 4.11 3.39
N GLU A 31 -21.91 4.03 4.40
CA GLU A 31 -23.34 3.76 4.20
C GLU A 31 -23.99 4.84 3.31
N LYS A 32 -23.41 6.05 3.22
CA LYS A 32 -23.86 7.12 2.32
C LYS A 32 -23.68 6.80 0.84
N VAL A 33 -22.72 5.95 0.49
CA VAL A 33 -22.35 5.61 -0.90
C VAL A 33 -22.62 4.14 -1.23
N LYS A 34 -23.10 3.37 -0.25
CA LYS A 34 -23.37 1.94 -0.41
C LYS A 34 -24.57 1.72 -1.33
N PRO A 35 -24.45 0.91 -2.39
CA PRO A 35 -25.58 0.61 -3.27
C PRO A 35 -26.67 -0.15 -2.52
N HIS A 36 -27.93 0.03 -2.94
CA HIS A 36 -29.05 -0.70 -2.36
C HIS A 36 -28.84 -2.22 -2.50
N PRO A 37 -29.08 -3.04 -1.44
CA PRO A 37 -28.81 -4.48 -1.46
C PRO A 37 -29.43 -5.22 -2.65
N LEU A 38 -30.67 -4.87 -3.03
CA LEU A 38 -31.34 -5.47 -4.20
C LEU A 38 -30.59 -5.22 -5.51
N VAL A 39 -29.99 -4.04 -5.69
CA VAL A 39 -29.19 -3.71 -6.88
C VAL A 39 -27.92 -4.57 -6.90
N VAL A 40 -27.25 -4.72 -5.75
CA VAL A 40 -26.07 -5.58 -5.63
C VAL A 40 -26.42 -7.03 -5.99
N THR A 41 -27.51 -7.57 -5.45
CA THR A 41 -27.94 -8.94 -5.74
C THR A 41 -28.23 -9.16 -7.22
N LEU A 42 -29.01 -8.26 -7.84
CA LEU A 42 -29.32 -8.34 -9.27
C LEU A 42 -28.06 -8.28 -10.14
N LEU A 43 -27.17 -7.32 -9.85
CA LEU A 43 -25.92 -7.14 -10.58
C LEU A 43 -24.98 -8.34 -10.41
N THR A 44 -24.98 -8.97 -9.23
CA THR A 44 -24.20 -10.18 -8.96
C THR A 44 -24.69 -11.37 -9.77
N GLN A 45 -26.01 -11.54 -9.94
CA GLN A 45 -26.57 -12.66 -10.71
C GLN A 45 -26.16 -12.64 -12.19
N VAL A 46 -25.94 -11.46 -12.76
CA VAL A 46 -25.60 -11.30 -14.19
C VAL A 46 -24.10 -11.09 -14.43
N GLU A 47 -23.27 -11.10 -13.38
CA GLU A 47 -21.85 -10.72 -13.48
C GLU A 47 -21.03 -11.65 -14.37
N GLU A 48 -21.37 -12.94 -14.45
CA GLU A 48 -20.67 -13.92 -15.29
C GLU A 48 -21.10 -13.83 -16.76
N ILE A 49 -22.31 -13.33 -17.02
CA ILE A 49 -22.85 -13.19 -18.38
C ILE A 49 -22.32 -11.91 -19.04
N ILE A 50 -22.30 -10.80 -18.30
CA ILE A 50 -21.93 -9.47 -18.82
C ILE A 50 -20.81 -8.79 -18.00
N PRO A 51 -19.69 -9.47 -17.68
CA PRO A 51 -18.68 -8.96 -16.75
C PRO A 51 -18.01 -7.65 -17.19
N LYS A 52 -17.93 -7.44 -18.51
CA LYS A 52 -17.24 -6.31 -19.14
C LYS A 52 -18.15 -5.11 -19.42
N TRP A 53 -19.45 -5.23 -19.19
CA TRP A 53 -20.40 -4.16 -19.49
C TRP A 53 -20.23 -2.97 -18.55
N LYS A 54 -20.25 -1.77 -19.12
CA LYS A 54 -20.01 -0.48 -18.44
C LYS A 54 -21.32 0.11 -17.90
N ILE A 55 -22.10 -0.70 -17.17
CA ILE A 55 -23.47 -0.38 -16.78
C ILE A 55 -23.59 0.18 -15.36
N VAL A 56 -22.51 0.19 -14.59
CA VAL A 56 -22.55 0.61 -13.19
C VAL A 56 -22.73 2.13 -13.12
N PRO A 57 -23.80 2.63 -12.49
CA PRO A 57 -24.00 4.06 -12.33
C PRO A 57 -22.93 4.63 -11.40
N THR A 58 -22.11 5.53 -11.91
CA THR A 58 -21.10 6.23 -11.11
C THR A 58 -21.11 7.71 -11.42
N LYS A 59 -20.94 8.54 -10.38
CA LYS A 59 -20.60 9.95 -10.55
C LYS A 59 -19.22 10.07 -11.17
N ASP A 60 -18.95 11.23 -11.76
CA ASP A 60 -17.63 11.49 -12.29
C ASP A 60 -16.60 11.64 -11.17
N VAL A 61 -15.73 10.65 -11.06
CA VAL A 61 -14.70 10.59 -10.02
C VAL A 61 -13.65 11.68 -10.23
N ILE A 62 -13.35 12.07 -11.48
CA ILE A 62 -12.35 13.11 -11.75
C ILE A 62 -12.84 14.45 -11.21
N ASP A 63 -14.12 14.77 -11.42
CA ASP A 63 -14.69 16.02 -10.93
C ASP A 63 -14.80 16.06 -9.40
N SER A 64 -14.94 14.90 -8.76
CA SER A 64 -15.08 14.78 -7.29
C SER A 64 -13.73 14.62 -6.57
N ALA A 65 -12.70 14.11 -7.26
CA ALA A 65 -11.41 13.82 -6.65
C ALA A 65 -10.41 14.98 -6.73
N PHE A 66 -10.47 15.79 -7.80
CA PHE A 66 -9.49 16.85 -8.07
C PHE A 66 -10.14 18.21 -7.84
N LYS A 67 -9.74 18.91 -6.79
CA LYS A 67 -10.25 20.22 -6.40
C LYS A 67 -9.76 21.34 -7.32
N ASP A 68 -8.48 21.32 -7.66
CA ASP A 68 -7.86 22.30 -8.55
C ASP A 68 -8.34 22.08 -10.00
N PRO A 69 -8.99 23.07 -10.64
CA PRO A 69 -9.52 22.93 -12.00
C PRO A 69 -8.44 22.72 -13.07
N ILE A 70 -7.24 23.30 -12.90
CA ILE A 70 -6.13 23.13 -13.85
C ILE A 70 -5.63 21.68 -13.80
N LYS A 71 -5.50 21.13 -12.58
CA LYS A 71 -5.08 19.73 -12.40
C LYS A 71 -6.14 18.76 -12.86
N ARG A 72 -7.42 19.05 -12.60
CA ARG A 72 -8.56 18.29 -13.11
C ARG A 72 -8.54 18.20 -14.64
N GLU A 73 -8.33 19.31 -15.32
CA GLU A 73 -8.25 19.36 -16.79
C GLU A 73 -7.03 18.59 -17.33
N LYS A 74 -5.89 18.68 -16.65
CA LYS A 74 -4.70 17.88 -16.99
C LYS A 74 -4.98 16.38 -16.89
N ILE A 75 -5.72 15.95 -15.88
CA ILE A 75 -6.12 14.55 -15.68
C ILE A 75 -7.12 14.09 -16.75
N ARG A 76 -8.08 14.94 -17.14
CA ARG A 76 -9.00 14.66 -18.27
C ARG A 76 -8.26 14.44 -19.58
N LYS A 77 -7.22 15.21 -19.85
CA LYS A 77 -6.41 15.08 -21.06
C LYS A 77 -5.46 13.88 -21.04
N ASN A 78 -5.32 13.19 -19.90
CA ASN A 78 -4.41 12.06 -19.77
C ASN A 78 -4.99 10.79 -20.43
N LYS A 79 -4.40 10.39 -21.56
CA LYS A 79 -4.77 9.18 -22.32
C LYS A 79 -4.46 7.87 -21.61
N LEU A 80 -3.66 7.88 -20.54
CA LEU A 80 -3.31 6.70 -19.76
C LEU A 80 -4.35 6.37 -18.68
N ILE A 81 -5.35 7.24 -18.47
CA ILE A 81 -6.39 7.05 -17.45
C ILE A 81 -7.63 6.44 -18.10
N TYR A 82 -8.18 5.41 -17.46
CA TYR A 82 -9.47 4.87 -17.82
C TYR A 82 -10.58 5.84 -17.36
N GLN A 83 -11.33 6.42 -18.29
CA GLN A 83 -12.36 7.44 -18.01
C GLN A 83 -13.80 6.95 -18.23
N ASP A 84 -13.95 5.73 -18.73
CA ASP A 84 -15.25 5.10 -18.88
C ASP A 84 -15.87 4.73 -17.52
N LYS A 85 -17.17 4.44 -17.51
CA LYS A 85 -17.81 3.83 -16.34
C LYS A 85 -17.12 2.51 -15.96
N PRO A 86 -17.05 2.15 -14.67
CA PRO A 86 -16.54 0.87 -14.23
C PRO A 86 -17.28 -0.28 -14.93
N ARG A 87 -16.51 -1.32 -15.28
CA ARG A 87 -17.09 -2.58 -15.74
C ARG A 87 -17.78 -3.27 -14.57
N LEU A 88 -18.86 -3.99 -14.84
CA LEU A 88 -19.68 -4.67 -13.84
C LEU A 88 -18.83 -5.48 -12.86
N LYS A 89 -18.01 -6.41 -13.36
CA LYS A 89 -17.20 -7.28 -12.51
C LYS A 89 -16.15 -6.50 -11.72
N THR A 90 -15.58 -5.44 -12.29
CA THR A 90 -14.66 -4.55 -11.55
C THR A 90 -15.35 -3.87 -10.37
N ALA A 91 -16.55 -3.33 -10.57
CA ALA A 91 -17.28 -2.68 -9.48
C ALA A 91 -17.68 -3.66 -8.37
N LEU A 92 -18.09 -4.88 -8.73
CA LEU A 92 -18.41 -5.93 -7.77
C LEU A 92 -17.17 -6.39 -6.99
N GLU A 93 -16.01 -6.52 -7.64
CA GLU A 93 -14.76 -6.83 -6.95
C GLU A 93 -14.31 -5.69 -6.01
N LEU A 94 -14.54 -4.43 -6.37
CA LEU A 94 -14.30 -3.31 -5.46
C LEU A 94 -15.21 -3.34 -4.25
N LEU A 95 -16.49 -3.68 -4.45
CA LEU A 95 -17.46 -3.86 -3.38
C LEU A 95 -17.05 -4.98 -2.43
N ARG A 96 -16.79 -6.18 -2.96
CA ARG A 96 -16.36 -7.37 -2.21
C ARG A 96 -15.05 -7.13 -1.47
N THR A 97 -14.07 -6.52 -2.13
CA THR A 97 -12.78 -6.19 -1.53
C THR A 97 -12.94 -5.24 -0.36
N SER A 98 -13.76 -4.20 -0.51
CA SER A 98 -13.96 -3.23 0.57
C SER A 98 -14.64 -3.85 1.79
N ILE A 99 -15.64 -4.73 1.58
CA ILE A 99 -16.28 -5.49 2.66
C ILE A 99 -15.28 -6.42 3.35
N SER A 100 -14.49 -7.17 2.57
CA SER A 100 -13.45 -8.06 3.12
C SER A 100 -12.41 -7.29 3.93
N VAL A 101 -11.97 -6.12 3.45
CA VAL A 101 -10.99 -5.29 4.16
C VAL A 101 -11.60 -4.77 5.46
N GLU A 102 -12.84 -4.27 5.42
CA GLU A 102 -13.57 -3.77 6.59
C GLU A 102 -13.71 -4.83 7.70
N GLN A 103 -13.93 -6.10 7.34
CA GLN A 103 -14.02 -7.20 8.30
C GLN A 103 -12.67 -7.49 8.97
N SER A 104 -11.56 -7.21 8.30
CA SER A 104 -10.20 -7.49 8.77
C SER A 104 -9.45 -6.29 9.36
N LEU A 105 -10.08 -5.14 9.58
CA LEU A 105 -9.38 -3.94 10.06
C LEU A 105 -8.64 -4.17 11.39
N SER A 106 -9.20 -4.98 12.29
CA SER A 106 -8.55 -5.33 13.57
C SER A 106 -7.30 -6.19 13.43
N GLN A 107 -7.03 -6.76 12.25
CA GLN A 107 -5.82 -7.53 11.96
C GLN A 107 -4.67 -6.63 11.47
N VAL A 108 -4.93 -5.35 11.22
CA VAL A 108 -3.91 -4.40 10.79
C VAL A 108 -3.03 -4.03 11.99
N SER A 109 -1.84 -4.62 12.03
CA SER A 109 -0.85 -4.49 13.10
C SER A 109 0.40 -3.69 12.71
N MET A 110 0.68 -3.52 11.41
CA MET A 110 1.82 -2.73 10.95
C MET A 110 1.69 -1.25 11.37
N PRO A 111 2.80 -0.54 11.60
CA PRO A 111 2.78 0.91 11.75
C PRO A 111 2.13 1.59 10.54
N PHE A 112 1.33 2.64 10.74
CA PHE A 112 0.75 3.35 9.59
C PHE A 112 0.46 4.83 9.82
N PHE A 113 0.43 5.57 8.70
CA PHE A 113 -0.03 6.94 8.61
C PHE A 113 -1.19 7.06 7.63
N ILE A 114 -2.34 7.55 8.10
CA ILE A 114 -3.47 7.87 7.24
C ILE A 114 -3.51 9.37 6.96
N LEU A 115 -3.63 9.74 5.69
CA LEU A 115 -3.84 11.11 5.24
C LEU A 115 -5.16 11.17 4.49
N HIS A 116 -6.08 12.05 4.91
CA HIS A 116 -7.41 12.12 4.31
C HIS A 116 -7.94 13.55 4.26
N GLY A 117 -8.57 13.95 3.15
CA GLY A 117 -9.25 15.24 3.04
C GLY A 117 -10.63 15.19 3.70
N GLU A 118 -10.96 16.15 4.57
CA GLU A 118 -12.26 16.14 5.27
C GLU A 118 -13.47 16.33 4.34
N ALA A 119 -13.26 16.91 3.17
CA ALA A 119 -14.29 17.11 2.15
C ALA A 119 -14.22 16.05 1.03
N ASP A 120 -13.55 14.91 1.26
CA ASP A 120 -13.53 13.79 0.32
C ASP A 120 -14.92 13.14 0.19
N THR A 121 -15.43 13.11 -1.05
CA THR A 121 -16.71 12.49 -1.41
C THR A 121 -16.54 11.19 -2.21
N VAL A 122 -15.31 10.83 -2.57
CA VAL A 122 -14.95 9.60 -3.28
C VAL A 122 -14.75 8.47 -2.28
N THR A 123 -13.99 8.73 -1.23
CA THR A 123 -13.88 7.86 -0.05
C THR A 123 -14.23 8.68 1.18
N ASP A 124 -15.33 8.35 1.85
CA ASP A 124 -15.76 9.09 3.03
C ASP A 124 -14.69 9.04 4.15
N PRO A 125 -14.26 10.15 4.76
CA PRO A 125 -13.24 10.15 5.82
C PRO A 125 -13.54 9.25 7.00
N GLU A 126 -14.83 8.96 7.27
CA GLU A 126 -15.25 8.02 8.31
C GLU A 126 -14.68 6.60 8.10
N VAL A 127 -14.38 6.21 6.85
CA VAL A 127 -13.71 4.92 6.57
C VAL A 127 -12.30 4.89 7.17
N SER A 128 -11.59 6.02 7.11
CA SER A 128 -10.26 6.18 7.67
C SER A 128 -10.27 6.28 9.19
N ARG A 129 -11.29 6.94 9.77
CA ARG A 129 -11.50 6.90 11.22
C ARG A 129 -11.73 5.48 11.71
N ALA A 130 -12.58 4.71 11.01
CA ALA A 130 -12.85 3.31 11.35
C ALA A 130 -11.58 2.44 11.29
N LEU A 131 -10.71 2.62 10.30
CA LEU A 131 -9.42 1.94 10.24
C LEU A 131 -8.53 2.34 11.43
N TYR A 132 -8.41 3.64 11.72
CA TYR A 132 -7.61 4.13 12.83
C TYR A 132 -8.08 3.57 14.18
N GLU A 133 -9.39 3.56 14.43
CA GLU A 133 -9.97 3.08 15.68
C GLU A 133 -9.82 1.56 15.83
N ARG A 134 -10.16 0.79 14.80
CA ARG A 134 -10.26 -0.67 14.89
C ARG A 134 -8.94 -1.40 14.73
N ALA A 135 -7.94 -0.80 14.09
CA ALA A 135 -6.65 -1.45 13.86
C ALA A 135 -5.90 -1.79 15.15
N ALA A 136 -5.27 -2.96 15.19
CA ALA A 136 -4.45 -3.44 16.31
C ALA A 136 -3.05 -2.81 16.37
N SER A 137 -2.67 -2.01 15.36
CA SER A 137 -1.38 -1.31 15.33
C SER A 137 -1.19 -0.43 16.56
N ALA A 138 -0.04 -0.59 17.21
CA ALA A 138 0.40 0.25 18.32
C ALA A 138 0.95 1.61 17.86
N ASP A 139 1.42 1.70 16.61
CA ASP A 139 1.96 2.90 16.00
C ASP A 139 1.09 3.34 14.83
N LYS A 140 0.05 4.11 15.14
CA LYS A 140 -0.91 4.59 14.16
C LYS A 140 -1.09 6.09 14.27
N THR A 141 -1.13 6.75 13.12
CA THR A 141 -1.37 8.19 13.03
C THR A 141 -2.43 8.46 11.97
N ILE A 142 -3.33 9.40 12.22
CA ILE A 142 -4.28 9.90 11.24
C ILE A 142 -4.21 11.43 11.19
N LYS A 143 -4.15 11.99 9.98
CA LYS A 143 -4.26 13.42 9.74
C LYS A 143 -5.40 13.69 8.76
N LEU A 144 -6.37 14.46 9.23
CA LEU A 144 -7.48 14.94 8.44
C LEU A 144 -7.21 16.37 8.03
N TYR A 145 -7.39 16.67 6.75
CA TYR A 145 -7.09 17.97 6.17
C TYR A 145 -8.38 18.73 5.86
N PRO A 146 -8.68 19.81 6.61
CA PRO A 146 -9.92 20.56 6.44
C PRO A 146 -10.11 21.08 5.02
N GLY A 147 -11.28 20.79 4.45
CA GLY A 147 -11.68 21.26 3.12
C GLY A 147 -10.90 20.66 1.93
N MET A 148 -9.94 19.77 2.16
CA MET A 148 -9.25 19.04 1.08
C MET A 148 -10.12 17.85 0.60
N TRP A 149 -9.98 17.49 -0.67
CA TRP A 149 -10.71 16.43 -1.36
C TRP A 149 -9.87 15.14 -1.46
N HIS A 150 -10.29 14.18 -2.29
CA HIS A 150 -9.66 12.86 -2.45
C HIS A 150 -8.21 12.91 -2.97
N GLY A 151 -7.93 13.82 -3.91
CA GLY A 151 -6.65 13.90 -4.60
C GLY A 151 -5.55 14.60 -3.80
N LEU A 152 -5.29 14.21 -2.54
CA LEU A 152 -4.38 14.93 -1.64
C LEU A 152 -2.97 15.19 -2.22
N THR A 153 -2.44 14.26 -3.03
CA THR A 153 -1.07 14.33 -3.56
C THR A 153 -0.96 14.99 -4.94
N ALA A 154 -2.08 15.25 -5.62
CA ALA A 154 -2.04 15.71 -7.02
C ALA A 154 -3.25 16.53 -7.49
N GLY A 155 -4.36 16.56 -6.75
CA GLY A 155 -5.61 17.23 -7.11
C GLY A 155 -5.95 18.45 -6.26
N GLU A 156 -5.15 18.75 -5.26
CA GLU A 156 -5.28 19.94 -4.40
C GLU A 156 -4.39 21.09 -4.90
N PRO A 157 -4.61 22.35 -4.47
CA PRO A 157 -3.67 23.44 -4.73
C PRO A 157 -2.24 23.10 -4.30
N ASP A 158 -1.23 23.68 -4.95
CA ASP A 158 0.18 23.29 -4.73
C ASP A 158 0.61 23.38 -3.27
N HIS A 159 0.23 24.43 -2.54
CA HIS A 159 0.55 24.57 -1.12
C HIS A 159 0.00 23.41 -0.26
N ASN A 160 -1.20 22.93 -0.56
CA ASN A 160 -1.83 21.80 0.12
C ASN A 160 -1.11 20.48 -0.23
N VAL A 161 -0.75 20.29 -1.51
CA VAL A 161 0.04 19.13 -1.94
C VAL A 161 1.41 19.11 -1.25
N HIS A 162 2.09 20.25 -1.19
CA HIS A 162 3.37 20.38 -0.49
C HIS A 162 3.25 20.08 1.00
N LEU A 163 2.18 20.54 1.66
CA LEU A 163 1.90 20.21 3.05
C LEU A 163 1.76 18.69 3.26
N VAL A 164 0.95 18.03 2.42
CA VAL A 164 0.77 16.56 2.47
C VAL A 164 2.09 15.82 2.31
N PHE A 165 2.91 16.19 1.33
CA PHE A 165 4.23 15.57 1.14
C PHE A 165 5.18 15.84 2.31
N SER A 166 5.17 17.06 2.87
CA SER A 166 5.99 17.41 4.04
C SER A 166 5.64 16.52 5.25
N ASP A 167 4.35 16.31 5.51
CA ASP A 167 3.89 15.43 6.58
C ASP A 167 4.31 13.96 6.34
N ILE A 168 4.20 13.47 5.10
CA ILE A 168 4.63 12.12 4.73
C ILE A 168 6.13 11.94 4.98
N VAL A 169 6.95 12.88 4.50
CA VAL A 169 8.42 12.85 4.67
C VAL A 169 8.79 12.89 6.15
N ALA A 170 8.19 13.79 6.93
CA ALA A 170 8.43 13.88 8.36
C ALA A 170 8.09 12.57 9.09
N TRP A 171 6.98 11.91 8.73
CA TRP A 171 6.58 10.64 9.31
C TRP A 171 7.55 9.50 8.98
N LEU A 172 8.07 9.48 7.75
CA LEU A 172 9.06 8.49 7.29
C LEU A 172 10.43 8.73 7.92
N ASP A 173 10.90 9.98 7.97
CA ASP A 173 12.19 10.35 8.55
C ASP A 173 12.26 9.95 10.02
N HIS A 174 11.21 10.24 10.79
CA HIS A 174 11.10 9.84 12.19
C HIS A 174 11.37 8.35 12.40
N ARG A 175 10.76 7.48 11.57
CA ARG A 175 10.92 6.01 11.67
C ARG A 175 12.26 5.53 11.15
N SER A 176 12.79 6.13 10.09
CA SER A 176 14.11 5.80 9.58
C SER A 176 15.22 6.10 10.60
N HIS A 177 15.05 7.13 11.43
CA HIS A 177 15.98 7.50 12.48
C HIS A 177 15.85 6.59 13.71
N LEU A 178 14.63 6.23 14.11
CA LEU A 178 14.40 5.29 15.21
C LEU A 178 15.02 3.92 14.92
N ARG A 179 14.83 3.39 13.70
CA ARG A 179 15.42 2.12 13.29
C ARG A 179 16.94 2.15 13.31
N ARG A 180 17.55 3.20 12.73
CA ARG A 180 19.01 3.40 12.78
C ARG A 180 19.56 3.45 14.22
N ARG A 181 18.80 4.00 15.17
CA ARG A 181 19.20 4.01 16.59
C ARG A 181 19.10 2.63 17.22
N GLN A 182 18.04 1.88 16.94
CA GLN A 182 17.86 0.50 17.42
C GLN A 182 18.96 -0.43 16.86
N ASP A 183 19.28 -0.31 15.58
CA ASP A 183 20.35 -1.09 14.93
C ASP A 183 21.72 -0.79 15.57
N ARG A 184 22.02 0.51 15.81
CA ARG A 184 23.26 0.93 16.47
C ARG A 184 23.35 0.51 17.93
N ALA A 185 22.23 0.48 18.66
CA ALA A 185 22.19 0.04 20.05
C ALA A 185 22.31 -1.49 20.19
N SER A 186 21.91 -2.24 19.15
CA SER A 186 21.99 -3.71 19.10
C SER A 186 23.36 -4.23 18.65
N MET A 187 24.21 -3.37 18.08
CA MET A 187 25.63 -3.68 17.87
C MET A 187 26.36 -3.69 19.21
N VAL A 188 26.57 -4.89 19.77
CA VAL A 188 27.51 -5.11 20.87
C VAL A 188 28.88 -4.60 20.40
N PRO A 189 29.57 -3.72 21.16
CA PRO A 189 30.95 -3.37 20.84
C PRO A 189 31.74 -4.68 20.88
N LEU A 190 32.38 -5.04 19.77
CA LEU A 190 33.42 -6.06 19.80
C LEU A 190 34.48 -5.53 20.76
N ALA A 191 34.47 -6.02 22.00
CA ALA A 191 35.45 -5.63 22.99
C ALA A 191 36.82 -5.83 22.35
N ALA A 192 37.58 -4.76 22.24
CA ALA A 192 38.92 -4.81 21.69
C ALA A 192 39.70 -5.85 22.51
N CYS A 193 39.93 -7.03 21.93
CA CYS A 193 40.97 -7.93 22.39
C CYS A 193 42.26 -7.15 22.29
N THR A 194 42.69 -6.59 23.42
CA THR A 194 44.02 -6.01 23.55
C THR A 194 44.99 -7.18 23.49
N ASP A 195 45.58 -7.31 22.31
CA ASP A 195 46.60 -8.29 21.98
C ASP A 195 47.79 -8.10 22.92
N ARG A 196 47.92 -8.97 23.92
CA ARG A 196 49.12 -9.08 24.74
C ARG A 196 49.95 -10.22 24.15
N CYS A 197 50.69 -9.89 23.09
CA CYS A 197 51.72 -10.76 22.54
C CYS A 197 52.78 -11.09 23.62
N GLY A 198 52.96 -12.37 23.92
CA GLY A 198 54.11 -12.86 24.69
C GLY A 198 54.05 -14.33 25.08
N GLY A 199 54.74 -15.20 24.32
CA GLY A 199 55.42 -16.37 24.90
C GLY A 199 54.96 -17.78 24.51
N ARG A 200 55.58 -18.32 23.45
CA ARG A 200 56.02 -19.72 23.17
C ARG A 200 55.23 -20.95 23.69
N ALA A 201 54.72 -21.70 22.69
CA ALA A 201 54.93 -23.12 22.35
C ALA A 201 54.67 -24.25 23.38
N ALA A 202 53.73 -25.14 23.05
CA ALA A 202 53.91 -26.59 23.02
C ALA A 202 52.80 -27.26 22.19
N ALA A 203 53.18 -28.26 21.38
CA ALA A 203 52.31 -29.06 20.53
C ALA A 203 51.65 -30.22 21.31
N ALA A 204 50.44 -30.62 20.91
CA ALA A 204 49.91 -31.97 21.13
C ALA A 204 48.76 -32.26 20.14
N ASP A 205 48.79 -33.49 19.60
CA ASP A 205 47.91 -34.07 18.59
C ASP A 205 46.43 -34.27 19.01
N SER A 206 45.53 -34.07 18.03
CA SER A 206 44.26 -34.77 17.63
C SER A 206 43.28 -35.40 18.66
N PRO A 207 41.99 -35.73 18.31
CA PRO A 207 41.34 -35.78 17.01
C PRO A 207 39.93 -35.11 16.92
N ALA A 208 39.37 -35.20 15.71
CA ALA A 208 38.14 -34.62 15.19
C ALA A 208 36.81 -35.08 15.86
N SER A 209 35.76 -34.28 15.65
CA SER A 209 34.35 -34.72 15.63
C SER A 209 33.56 -33.86 14.62
N PRO A 210 32.58 -34.43 13.88
CA PRO A 210 32.10 -33.86 12.62
C PRO A 210 30.90 -32.91 12.78
N GLU A 211 30.84 -31.88 11.93
CA GLU A 211 29.63 -31.06 11.69
C GLU A 211 28.60 -31.83 10.83
N PRO A 212 27.29 -31.65 11.05
CA PRO A 212 26.27 -32.12 10.13
C PRO A 212 26.10 -31.17 8.94
N PRO A 213 25.72 -31.67 7.74
CA PRO A 213 25.79 -30.91 6.51
C PRO A 213 24.62 -29.92 6.33
N ARG A 214 24.95 -28.75 5.78
CA ARG A 214 23.99 -27.79 5.20
C ARG A 214 23.29 -28.44 4.00
N GLN A 215 21.97 -28.59 4.07
CA GLN A 215 21.15 -28.89 2.90
C GLN A 215 20.98 -27.62 2.06
N ALA A 216 21.64 -27.59 0.92
CA ALA A 216 21.29 -26.72 -0.20
C ALA A 216 20.11 -27.36 -0.96
N ALA A 217 18.91 -26.79 -0.79
CA ALA A 217 17.79 -27.12 -1.66
C ALA A 217 17.87 -26.24 -2.91
N ALA A 218 18.32 -26.85 -4.01
CA ALA A 218 18.12 -26.35 -5.36
C ALA A 218 16.62 -26.40 -5.70
N GLY A 219 16.02 -25.25 -5.97
CA GLY A 219 14.67 -25.13 -6.54
C GLY A 219 14.73 -24.19 -7.72
N GLY A 220 14.78 -24.75 -8.93
CA GLY A 220 14.91 -24.02 -10.18
C GLY A 220 13.71 -23.12 -10.48
N PHE A 221 13.98 -21.86 -10.79
CA PHE A 221 13.04 -20.98 -11.47
C PHE A 221 13.40 -20.95 -12.96
N LEU A 222 12.62 -21.67 -13.77
CA LEU A 222 12.60 -21.48 -15.22
C LEU A 222 11.75 -20.25 -15.52
N CYS A 223 12.43 -19.12 -15.73
CA CYS A 223 11.88 -17.91 -16.31
C CYS A 223 11.81 -18.09 -17.84
N GLY A 224 10.63 -18.40 -18.36
CA GLY A 224 10.35 -18.41 -19.80
C GLY A 224 9.98 -17.03 -20.30
N LEU A 225 10.98 -16.20 -20.64
CA LEU A 225 10.80 -15.01 -21.46
C LEU A 225 11.50 -15.22 -22.81
N THR A 226 10.73 -15.61 -23.83
CA THR A 226 11.14 -15.45 -25.22
C THR A 226 10.23 -14.43 -25.88
N GLY A 227 10.59 -13.15 -25.75
CA GLY A 227 10.06 -12.06 -26.57
C GLY A 227 11.10 -11.68 -27.61
N ARG A 228 10.90 -12.12 -28.87
CA ARG A 228 11.69 -11.67 -30.01
C ARG A 228 11.42 -10.19 -30.28
N ALA A 229 12.49 -9.42 -30.44
CA ALA A 229 12.46 -8.06 -30.97
C ALA A 229 12.05 -8.09 -32.45
N ASN A 230 11.00 -7.35 -32.82
CA ASN A 230 10.72 -6.99 -34.20
C ASN A 230 10.85 -5.48 -34.34
N HIS A 231 11.94 -5.08 -35.01
CA HIS A 231 12.10 -3.79 -35.65
C HIS A 231 11.10 -3.69 -36.81
N GLN A 232 10.17 -2.74 -36.78
CA GLN A 232 9.53 -2.25 -38.00
C GLN A 232 9.41 -0.72 -37.97
N GLN A 233 10.28 -0.14 -38.81
CA GLN A 233 10.29 1.15 -39.48
C GLN A 233 9.02 2.02 -39.47
N CYS A 234 9.24 3.31 -39.18
CA CYS A 234 8.48 4.45 -39.69
C CYS A 234 8.36 4.42 -41.21
N ARG A 235 7.17 4.70 -41.74
CA ARG A 235 6.96 5.51 -42.95
C ARG A 235 5.50 6.01 -43.06
N MET A 236 5.43 7.31 -43.38
CA MET A 236 4.30 8.18 -43.76
C MET A 236 3.26 8.53 -42.70
#